data_AF-A0A4R8UG31-F1
#
_entry.id   AF-A0A4R8UG31-F1
#
_cell.length_a   1.000
_cell.length_b   1.000
_cell.length_c   1.000
_cell.angle_alpha   90.00
_cell.angle_beta   90.00
_cell.angle_gamma   90.00
#
_symmetry.space_group_name_H-M   'P 1'
#
loop_
_entity.id
_entity.type
_entity.pdbx_description
1 polymer ?
#
loop_
_entity_poly.entity_id
_entity_poly.type
_entity_poly.pdbx_seq_one_letter_code
_entity_poly.pdbx_strand_id
1 'polypeptide(L)' 'MTDCGCEKAKAELEEYLHNELCGEDATDIRDHLAACSDCSYEHLVGKTLTEAVQRACKETAPEDLRDQVLLRLRTIQSGH' A
#
# COMPACT_ATOMS: atom_id res chain seq x y z
N MET A 1 14.16 14.94 -24.28
CA MET A 1 14.24 14.09 -23.09
C MET A 1 12.83 14.00 -22.57
N THR A 2 12.18 12.87 -22.81
CA THR A 2 10.80 12.65 -22.39
C THR A 2 10.78 12.65 -20.87
N ASP A 3 10.07 13.60 -20.29
CA ASP A 3 9.77 13.59 -18.87
C ASP A 3 9.05 12.27 -18.57
N CYS A 4 9.73 11.39 -17.84
CA CYS A 4 9.24 10.05 -17.52
C CYS A 4 8.16 10.10 -16.43
N GLY A 5 7.84 11.27 -15.86
CA GLY A 5 6.89 11.42 -14.76
C GLY A 5 7.44 10.97 -13.40
N CYS A 6 8.74 10.69 -13.31
CA CYS A 6 9.38 10.20 -12.09
C CYS A 6 9.32 11.20 -10.93
N GLU A 7 9.36 12.52 -11.21
CA GLU A 7 9.28 13.53 -10.14
C GLU A 7 7.92 13.48 -9.44
N LYS A 8 6.82 13.43 -10.21
CA LYS A 8 5.46 13.26 -9.66
C LYS A 8 5.36 11.92 -8.92
N ALA A 9 5.78 10.83 -9.55
CA ALA A 9 5.67 9.49 -8.96
C ALA A 9 6.45 9.36 -7.65
N LYS A 10 7.63 9.98 -7.53
CA LYS A 10 8.42 10.00 -6.28
C LYS A 10 7.81 10.92 -5.23
N ALA A 11 7.23 12.04 -5.63
CA ALA A 11 6.57 12.96 -4.71
C ALA A 11 5.35 12.33 -4.02
N GLU A 12 4.61 11.49 -4.75
CA GLU A 12 3.36 10.85 -4.28
C GLU A 12 3.57 9.40 -3.81
N LEU A 13 4.80 8.90 -3.81
CA LEU A 13 5.10 7.48 -3.56
C LEU A 13 4.79 7.05 -2.12
N GLU A 14 4.99 7.95 -1.17
CA GLU A 14 4.72 7.68 0.25
C GLU A 14 3.21 7.58 0.50
N GLU A 15 2.41 8.49 -0.05
CA GLU A 15 0.94 8.38 0.01
C GLU A 15 0.46 7.11 -0.69
N TYR A 16 1.09 6.71 -1.79
CA TYR A 16 0.79 5.44 -2.47
C TYR A 16 1.06 4.23 -1.58
N LEU A 17 2.23 4.18 -0.93
CA LEU A 17 2.63 3.08 -0.03
C LEU A 17 1.64 2.91 1.14
N HIS A 18 1.06 4.01 1.62
CA HIS A 18 0.09 4.00 2.72
C HIS A 18 -1.37 3.90 2.27
N ASN A 19 -1.64 3.77 0.96
CA ASN A 19 -2.98 3.75 0.37
C ASN A 19 -3.80 5.02 0.66
N GLU A 20 -3.14 6.18 0.67
CA GLU A 20 -3.72 7.49 0.96
C GLU A 20 -4.05 8.30 -0.30
N LEU A 21 -3.73 7.78 -1.48
CA LEU A 21 -4.07 8.38 -2.75
C LEU A 21 -5.50 8.06 -3.21
N CYS A 22 -6.06 8.97 -4.00
CA CYS A 22 -7.32 8.69 -4.70
C CYS A 22 -7.09 7.61 -5.79
N GLY A 23 -8.17 6.94 -6.22
CA GLY A 23 -8.07 5.78 -7.12
C GLY A 23 -7.45 6.08 -8.49
N GLU A 24 -7.61 7.30 -8.99
CA GLU A 24 -7.01 7.76 -10.26
C GLU A 24 -5.50 7.95 -10.09
N ASP A 25 -5.05 8.72 -9.09
CA ASP A 25 -3.62 8.95 -8.81
C ASP A 25 -2.89 7.64 -8.47
N ALA A 26 -3.53 6.75 -7.70
CA ALA A 26 -2.97 5.44 -7.40
C ALA A 26 -2.83 4.56 -8.66
N THR A 27 -3.71 4.72 -9.64
CA THR A 27 -3.59 4.02 -10.94
C THR A 27 -2.43 4.57 -11.75
N ASP A 28 -2.29 5.90 -11.83
CA ASP A 28 -1.19 6.55 -12.54
C ASP A 28 0.18 6.10 -11.99
N ILE A 29 0.34 6.09 -10.66
CA ILE A 29 1.58 5.62 -10.02
C ILE A 29 1.81 4.14 -10.29
N ARG A 30 0.79 3.29 -10.16
CA ARG A 30 0.93 1.86 -10.44
C ARG A 30 1.42 1.62 -11.88
N ASP A 31 0.85 2.32 -12.84
CA ASP A 31 1.20 2.18 -14.24
C ASP A 31 2.63 2.70 -14.50
N HIS A 32 3.05 3.78 -13.82
CA HIS A 32 4.42 4.26 -13.85
C HIS A 32 5.42 3.26 -13.23
N LEU A 33 5.11 2.68 -12.06
CA LEU A 33 5.95 1.67 -11.39
C LEU A 33 6.14 0.42 -12.26
N ALA A 34 5.17 0.09 -13.11
CA ALA A 34 5.28 -1.03 -14.06
C ALA A 34 6.23 -0.74 -15.23
N ALA A 35 6.41 0.53 -15.59
CA ALA A 35 7.23 0.97 -16.72
C ALA A 35 8.61 1.53 -16.33
N CYS A 36 8.81 1.88 -15.05
CA CYS A 36 10.01 2.55 -14.56
C CYS A 36 10.73 1.73 -13.48
N SER A 37 11.92 1.22 -13.80
CA SER A 37 12.73 0.43 -12.86
C SER A 37 13.22 1.23 -11.65
N ASP A 38 13.50 2.52 -11.83
CA ASP A 38 13.98 3.40 -10.75
C ASP A 38 12.91 3.61 -9.69
N CYS A 39 11.71 4.02 -10.09
CA CYS A 39 10.59 4.19 -9.16
C CYS A 39 10.12 2.85 -8.57
N SER A 40 10.19 1.74 -9.32
CA SER A 40 9.93 0.40 -8.80
C SER A 40 10.90 0.01 -7.69
N TYR A 41 12.18 0.38 -7.82
CA TYR A 41 13.18 0.16 -6.78
C TYR A 41 12.91 1.00 -5.54
N GLU A 42 12.62 2.29 -5.69
CA GLU A 42 12.25 3.16 -4.57
C GLU A 42 11.00 2.64 -3.82
N HIS A 43 9.98 2.19 -4.55
CA HIS A 43 8.80 1.57 -3.97
C HIS A 43 9.15 0.31 -3.16
N LEU A 44 10.05 -0.53 -3.68
CA LEU A 44 10.53 -1.73 -2.97
C LEU A 44 11.26 -1.36 -1.67
N VAL A 45 12.08 -0.31 -1.69
CA VAL A 45 12.79 0.19 -0.50
C VAL A 45 11.77 0.62 0.55
N GLY A 46 10.83 1.50 0.20
CA GLY A 46 9.79 1.98 1.11
C GLY A 46 8.98 0.83 1.71
N LYS A 47 8.51 -0.10 0.87
CA LYS A 47 7.79 -1.31 1.33
C LYS A 47 8.62 -2.15 2.30
N THR A 48 9.89 -2.37 2.00
CA THR A 48 10.79 -3.17 2.85
C THR A 48 10.99 -2.52 4.21
N LEU A 49 11.11 -1.20 4.26
CA LEU A 49 11.22 -0.44 5.52
C LEU A 49 9.92 -0.55 6.33
N THR A 50 8.77 -0.35 5.71
CA THR A 50 7.45 -0.49 6.35
C THR A 50 7.26 -1.88 6.94
N GLU A 51 7.58 -2.93 6.19
CA GLU A 51 7.51 -4.32 6.68
C GLU A 51 8.48 -4.58 7.84
N ALA A 52 9.69 -3.99 7.81
CA ALA A 52 10.65 -4.12 8.90
C ALA A 52 10.15 -3.47 10.20
N VAL A 53 9.55 -2.27 10.09
CA VAL A 53 8.92 -1.57 11.23
C VAL A 53 7.74 -2.37 11.77
N GLN A 54 6.85 -2.85 10.90
CA GLN A 54 5.71 -3.68 11.30
C GLN A 54 6.15 -4.96 12.01
N ARG A 55 7.21 -5.62 11.55
CA ARG A 55 7.78 -6.82 12.21
C ARG A 55 8.35 -6.50 13.59
N ALA A 56 8.92 -5.32 13.78
CA ALA A 56 9.44 -4.89 15.06
C ALA A 56 8.31 -4.51 16.05
N CYS A 57 7.17 -4.06 15.54
CA CYS A 57 5.98 -3.78 16.33
C CYS A 57 5.36 -5.09 16.87
N LYS A 58 5.19 -5.19 18.19
CA LYS A 58 4.61 -6.36 18.87
C LYS A 58 3.20 -6.09 19.41
N GLU A 59 2.60 -4.96 19.05
CA GLU A 59 1.26 -4.61 19.46
C GLU A 59 0.27 -5.59 18.84
N THR A 60 -0.41 -6.36 19.69
CA THR A 60 -1.40 -7.33 19.25
C THR A 60 -2.78 -6.73 19.42
N ALA A 61 -3.61 -6.77 18.38
CA ALA A 61 -4.99 -6.33 18.47
C ALA A 61 -5.74 -7.15 19.54
N PRO A 62 -6.65 -6.52 20.33
CA PRO A 62 -7.49 -7.24 21.28
C PRO A 62 -8.25 -8.41 20.63
N GLU A 63 -8.30 -9.56 21.31
CA GLU A 63 -8.93 -10.78 20.77
C GLU A 63 -10.40 -10.57 20.41
N ASP A 64 -11.14 -9.82 21.23
CA ASP A 64 -12.55 -9.52 20.99
C ASP A 64 -12.78 -8.76 19.67
N LEU A 65 -11.90 -7.78 19.35
CA LEU A 65 -11.97 -7.07 18.06
C LEU A 65 -11.70 -8.00 16.88
N ARG A 66 -10.73 -8.92 17.03
CA ARG A 66 -10.42 -9.92 16.01
C ARG A 66 -11.63 -10.82 15.75
N ASP A 67 -12.28 -11.29 16.81
CA ASP A 67 -13.46 -12.15 16.70
C ASP A 67 -14.64 -11.43 16.04
N GLN A 68 -14.87 -10.15 16.40
CA GLN A 68 -15.88 -9.31 15.76
C GLN A 68 -15.64 -9.14 14.25
N VAL A 69 -14.39 -8.88 13.84
CA VAL A 69 -14.03 -8.74 12.41
C VAL A 69 -14.24 -10.06 11.68
N LEU A 70 -13.79 -11.18 12.24
CA LEU A 70 -13.95 -12.51 11.62
C LEU A 70 -15.42 -12.90 11.47
N LEU A 71 -16.25 -12.61 12.49
CA LEU A 71 -17.70 -12.81 12.41
C LEU A 71 -18.31 -11.99 11.28
N ARG A 72 -17.95 -10.70 11.18
CA ARG A 72 -18.50 -9.80 10.15
C ARG A 72 -18.14 -10.27 8.73
N LEU A 73 -16.88 -10.69 8.52
CA LEU A 73 -16.43 -11.22 7.23
C LEU A 73 -17.22 -12.46 6.82
N ARG A 74 -17.43 -13.42 7.75
CA ARG A 74 -18.23 -14.64 7.48
C ARG A 74 -19.67 -14.31 7.12
N THR A 75 -20.30 -13.35 7.82
CA THR A 75 -21.68 -12.92 7.55
C THR A 75 -21.80 -12.33 6.14
N ILE A 76 -20.84 -11.51 5.71
CA ILE A 76 -20.84 -10.93 4.36
C ILE A 76 -20.66 -12.02 3.29
N GLN A 77 -19.75 -12.98 3.52
CA GLN A 77 -19.47 -14.07 2.57
C GLN A 77 -20.63 -15.06 2.44
N SER A 78 -21.36 -15.34 3.53
CA SER A 78 -22.49 -16.28 3.53
C SER A 78 -23.79 -15.69 2.96
N GLY A 79 -23.84 -14.37 2.78
CA GLY A 79 -24.99 -13.65 2.22
C GLY A 79 -24.94 -13.46 0.71
N HIS A 80 -23.90 -13.98 0.05
CA HIS A 80 -23.70 -14.02 -1.40
C HIS A 80 -23.93 -15.44 -1.93
#